data_AF-A0AAD2CVE7-F1
#
_entry.id   AF-A0AAD2CVE7-F1
#
_cell.length_a   1.000
_cell.length_b   1.000
_cell.length_c   1.000
_cell.angle_alpha   90.00
_cell.angle_beta   90.00
_cell.angle_gamma   90.00
#
_symmetry.space_group_name_H-M   'P 1'
#
loop_
_entity.id
_entity.type
_entity.pdbx_description
1 polymer ?
#
loop_
_entity_poly.entity_id
_entity_poly.type
_entity_poly.pdbx_seq_one_letter_code
_entity_poly.pdbx_strand_id
1 'polypeptide(L)'
;MGQNADNLDTDLDDLLSEVRTEERNRSNQGCGSAFLNLCFAYCTYTCEYAPRVCLFLGIAGLVVPAYFLVMAALNPTEQFGVIQNDYTDARSKYDLEVGKISHWCISGPTCRCEDPLQPQARAEFRKWTNAHLENKEVVSKMVQDHKTPDIAFLGASVVEEMDGRWFGNSRDEDLNRLDKLFNKNFNKDQGAELDAVALGIAGDTSPSVLWRLMNGEMPTDFSPKIWWLELGMNDLGRTRCSEEVVILGVLRVVEEILNKKPSAKIVINSLLPMAEFRGGFEPNKWDFKDSFFKSIIAEDSEGNDRRRLQEQQRRGLGWFGMLGRGTGKPPKPVRMSADRNKQKKFKSLTRRKQKIPLFTSIYAINAVLRKFASKHDNVYFFDATSIFAEREERYWNLRTEMISTRGHPSFEGYRKWEQAVIEKAKTILQGGGST
;
A
#
# COMPACT_ATOMS: atom_id res chain seq x y z
N MET A 1 -70.48 -51.11 -49.31
CA MET A 1 -70.75 -51.14 -47.86
C MET A 1 -69.42 -51.03 -47.15
N GLY A 2 -68.88 -49.82 -47.12
CA GLY A 2 -67.65 -49.47 -46.42
C GLY A 2 -67.94 -48.17 -45.70
N GLN A 3 -67.94 -48.21 -44.38
CA GLN A 3 -68.05 -47.12 -43.40
C GLN A 3 -68.34 -47.81 -42.07
N ASN A 4 -67.30 -48.28 -41.37
CA ASN A 4 -67.37 -48.65 -39.93
C ASN A 4 -66.01 -49.01 -39.30
N ALA A 5 -64.88 -48.72 -39.96
CA ALA A 5 -63.54 -48.95 -39.38
C ALA A 5 -62.77 -47.65 -39.08
N ASP A 6 -63.07 -46.54 -39.78
CA ASP A 6 -62.27 -45.30 -39.65
C ASP A 6 -62.72 -44.35 -38.52
N ASN A 7 -63.91 -44.53 -37.92
CA ASN A 7 -64.41 -43.64 -36.86
C ASN A 7 -63.95 -44.01 -35.44
N LEU A 8 -63.38 -45.21 -35.23
CA LEU A 8 -62.95 -45.62 -33.88
C LEU A 8 -61.51 -45.18 -33.55
N ASP A 9 -60.66 -44.99 -34.56
CA ASP A 9 -59.27 -44.56 -34.39
C ASP A 9 -59.16 -43.04 -34.18
N THR A 10 -60.07 -42.26 -34.79
CA THR A 10 -60.05 -40.79 -34.66
C THR A 10 -60.48 -40.32 -33.26
N ASP A 11 -61.44 -41.01 -32.62
CA ASP A 11 -61.89 -40.69 -31.25
C ASP A 11 -60.83 -41.04 -30.19
N LEU A 12 -60.00 -42.06 -30.44
CA LEU A 12 -58.95 -42.47 -29.50
C LEU A 12 -57.74 -41.52 -29.54
N ASP A 13 -57.37 -41.05 -30.74
CA ASP A 13 -56.30 -40.07 -30.90
C ASP A 13 -56.68 -38.68 -30.37
N ASP A 14 -57.95 -38.25 -30.51
CA ASP A 14 -58.43 -37.00 -29.91
C ASP A 14 -58.45 -37.06 -28.37
N LEU A 15 -58.90 -38.16 -27.78
CA LEU A 15 -58.85 -38.39 -26.33
C LEU A 15 -57.41 -38.44 -25.79
N LEU A 16 -56.48 -39.08 -26.52
CA LEU A 16 -55.07 -39.12 -26.13
C LEU A 16 -54.38 -37.76 -26.31
N SER A 17 -54.85 -36.92 -27.23
CA SER A 17 -54.37 -35.55 -27.40
C SER A 17 -54.85 -34.62 -26.28
N GLU A 18 -56.11 -34.72 -25.85
CA GLU A 18 -56.65 -33.96 -24.72
C GLU A 18 -55.96 -34.33 -23.40
N VAL A 19 -55.75 -35.63 -23.16
CA VAL A 19 -55.03 -36.11 -21.96
C VAL A 19 -53.56 -35.65 -21.95
N ARG A 20 -52.86 -35.67 -23.10
CA ARG A 20 -51.51 -35.10 -23.21
C ARG A 20 -51.47 -33.60 -22.99
N THR A 21 -52.52 -32.88 -23.36
CA THR A 21 -52.59 -31.41 -23.22
C THR A 21 -52.90 -31.01 -21.77
N GLU A 22 -53.72 -31.79 -21.05
CA GLU A 22 -53.95 -31.64 -19.61
C GLU A 22 -52.70 -31.98 -18.77
N GLU A 23 -51.96 -33.05 -19.10
CA GLU A 23 -50.71 -33.40 -18.40
C GLU A 23 -49.59 -32.38 -18.66
N ARG A 24 -49.54 -31.79 -19.86
CA ARG A 24 -48.60 -30.71 -20.20
C ARG A 24 -48.95 -29.38 -19.51
N ASN A 25 -50.23 -29.12 -19.23
CA ASN A 25 -50.67 -27.94 -18.47
C ASN A 25 -50.47 -28.12 -16.95
N ARG A 26 -50.62 -29.33 -16.40
CA ARG A 26 -50.32 -29.63 -14.99
C ARG A 26 -48.82 -29.58 -14.67
N SER A 27 -47.95 -29.94 -15.61
CA SER A 27 -46.49 -29.84 -15.43
C SER A 27 -45.95 -28.41 -15.53
N ASN A 28 -46.74 -27.45 -16.02
CA ASN A 28 -46.37 -26.04 -16.16
C ASN A 28 -46.96 -25.12 -15.07
N GLN A 29 -47.82 -25.62 -14.16
CA GLN A 29 -48.13 -24.92 -12.92
C GLN A 29 -47.00 -25.16 -11.92
N GLY A 30 -46.00 -24.28 -12.03
CA GLY A 30 -44.68 -24.43 -11.44
C GLY A 30 -44.69 -24.79 -9.95
N CYS A 31 -43.76 -25.67 -9.61
CA CYS A 31 -43.37 -26.05 -8.25
C CYS A 31 -43.08 -24.85 -7.32
N GLY A 32 -42.88 -23.64 -7.88
CA GLY A 32 -42.77 -22.39 -7.12
C GLY A 32 -44.11 -21.89 -6.55
N SER A 33 -45.24 -22.13 -7.22
CA SER A 33 -46.57 -21.64 -6.78
C SER A 33 -47.11 -22.41 -5.57
N ALA A 34 -46.94 -23.73 -5.53
CA ALA A 34 -47.38 -24.57 -4.42
C ALA A 34 -46.58 -24.26 -3.13
N PHE A 35 -45.27 -24.05 -3.25
CA PHE A 35 -44.42 -23.66 -2.12
C PHE A 35 -44.81 -22.29 -1.55
N LEU A 36 -45.03 -21.30 -2.43
CA LEU A 36 -45.47 -19.96 -2.02
C LEU A 36 -46.84 -19.99 -1.33
N ASN A 37 -47.78 -20.79 -1.85
CA ASN A 37 -49.10 -20.96 -1.23
C ASN A 37 -49.01 -21.65 0.13
N LEU A 38 -48.12 -22.64 0.28
CA LEU A 38 -47.88 -23.31 1.56
C LEU A 38 -47.25 -22.37 2.60
N CYS A 39 -46.27 -21.57 2.18
CA CYS A 39 -45.68 -20.52 3.02
C CYS A 39 -46.71 -19.48 3.42
N PHE A 40 -47.56 -19.04 2.49
CA PHE A 40 -48.62 -18.08 2.77
C PHE A 40 -49.63 -18.64 3.78
N ALA A 41 -50.09 -19.89 3.60
CA ALA A 41 -50.99 -20.57 4.52
C ALA A 41 -50.38 -20.74 5.93
N TYR A 42 -49.10 -21.09 6.01
CA TYR A 42 -48.38 -21.22 7.28
C TYR A 42 -48.18 -19.85 7.96
N CYS A 43 -47.90 -18.80 7.19
CA CYS A 43 -47.84 -17.42 7.68
C CYS A 43 -49.20 -16.96 8.21
N THR A 44 -50.30 -17.18 7.49
CA THR A 44 -51.64 -16.81 7.98
C THR A 44 -52.02 -17.57 9.25
N TYR A 45 -51.74 -18.87 9.31
CA TYR A 45 -52.01 -19.70 10.50
C TYR A 45 -51.22 -19.24 11.72
N THR A 46 -49.92 -18.95 11.54
CA THR A 46 -49.07 -18.43 12.63
C THR A 46 -49.45 -17.01 13.06
N CYS A 47 -49.95 -16.18 12.14
CA CYS A 47 -50.45 -14.85 12.45
C CYS A 47 -51.76 -14.86 13.26
N GLU A 48 -52.63 -15.85 13.05
CA GLU A 48 -53.84 -16.04 13.85
C GLU A 48 -53.51 -16.54 15.27
N TYR A 49 -52.62 -17.53 15.39
CA TYR A 49 -52.31 -18.17 16.68
C TYR A 49 -51.39 -17.33 17.58
N ALA A 50 -50.52 -16.51 16.99
CA ALA A 50 -49.54 -15.70 17.71
C ALA A 50 -49.42 -14.28 17.10
N PRO A 51 -50.45 -13.42 17.26
CA PRO A 51 -50.50 -12.12 16.58
C PRO A 51 -49.35 -11.18 16.96
N ARG A 52 -48.84 -11.29 18.20
CA ARG A 52 -47.66 -10.52 18.64
C ARG A 52 -46.37 -10.94 17.92
N VAL A 53 -46.22 -12.24 17.60
CA VAL A 53 -45.05 -12.76 16.89
C VAL A 53 -45.11 -12.39 15.41
N CYS A 54 -46.28 -12.49 14.79
CA CYS A 54 -46.49 -12.06 13.41
C CYS A 54 -46.26 -10.56 13.22
N LEU A 55 -46.74 -9.72 14.15
CA LEU A 55 -46.45 -8.29 14.14
C LEU A 55 -44.95 -8.01 14.23
N PHE A 56 -44.25 -8.71 15.14
CA PHE A 56 -42.79 -8.57 15.28
C PHE A 56 -42.04 -8.98 14.01
N LEU A 57 -42.40 -10.12 13.40
CA LEU A 57 -41.77 -10.60 12.17
C LEU A 57 -42.06 -9.69 10.97
N GLY A 58 -43.28 -9.14 10.87
CA GLY A 58 -43.63 -8.16 9.85
C GLY A 58 -42.84 -6.85 9.99
N ILE A 59 -42.74 -6.33 11.22
CA ILE A 59 -41.92 -5.14 11.51
C ILE A 59 -40.44 -5.43 11.22
N ALA A 60 -39.91 -6.57 11.67
CA ALA A 60 -38.53 -6.95 11.39
C ALA A 60 -38.26 -7.12 9.88
N GLY A 61 -39.21 -7.71 9.14
CA GLY A 61 -39.15 -7.89 7.69
C GLY A 61 -39.16 -6.57 6.90
N LEU A 62 -39.68 -5.48 7.45
CA LEU A 62 -39.63 -4.15 6.84
C LEU A 62 -38.43 -3.32 7.34
N VAL A 63 -38.22 -3.28 8.66
CA VAL A 63 -37.21 -2.43 9.30
C VAL A 63 -35.80 -2.92 9.00
N VAL A 64 -35.55 -4.23 8.99
CA VAL A 64 -34.21 -4.76 8.75
C VAL A 64 -33.73 -4.48 7.32
N PRO A 65 -34.50 -4.77 6.25
CA PRO A 65 -34.10 -4.41 4.89
C PRO A 65 -34.02 -2.90 4.68
N ALA A 66 -34.96 -2.12 5.23
CA ALA A 66 -34.91 -0.66 5.16
C ALA A 66 -33.64 -0.12 5.84
N TYR A 67 -33.27 -0.66 7.00
CA TYR A 67 -32.02 -0.34 7.69
C TYR A 67 -30.80 -0.69 6.81
N PHE A 68 -30.77 -1.87 6.19
CA PHE A 68 -29.66 -2.25 5.30
C PHE A 68 -29.58 -1.37 4.05
N LEU A 69 -30.71 -1.00 3.44
CA LEU A 69 -30.77 -0.09 2.30
C LEU A 69 -30.31 1.32 2.68
N VAL A 70 -30.79 1.85 3.80
CA VAL A 70 -30.36 3.14 4.32
C VAL A 70 -28.87 3.11 4.66
N MET A 71 -28.37 2.05 5.30
CA MET A 71 -26.94 1.92 5.59
C MET A 71 -26.09 1.73 4.33
N ALA A 72 -26.60 1.11 3.27
CA ALA A 72 -25.91 1.01 1.99
C ALA A 72 -25.89 2.35 1.23
N ALA A 73 -26.96 3.15 1.33
CA ALA A 73 -27.02 4.48 0.73
C ALA A 73 -26.21 5.53 1.52
N LEU A 74 -26.15 5.41 2.84
CA LEU A 74 -25.44 6.36 3.72
C LEU A 74 -23.96 6.02 3.94
N ASN A 75 -23.52 4.78 3.70
CA ASN A 75 -22.10 4.44 3.70
C ASN A 75 -21.61 4.43 2.24
N PRO A 76 -20.88 5.46 1.78
CA PRO A 76 -20.29 5.43 0.44
C PRO A 76 -19.41 4.18 0.31
N THR A 77 -19.49 3.50 -0.84
CA THR A 77 -18.54 2.44 -1.18
C THR A 77 -17.14 3.04 -1.15
N GLU A 78 -16.29 2.59 -0.22
CA GLU A 78 -14.90 3.05 -0.13
C GLU A 78 -14.19 2.74 -1.46
N GLN A 79 -13.70 3.79 -2.13
CA GLN A 79 -12.95 3.68 -3.37
C GLN A 79 -11.45 3.66 -3.02
N PHE A 80 -10.76 2.57 -3.37
CA PHE A 80 -9.32 2.43 -3.16
C PHE A 80 -8.60 2.26 -4.50
N GLY A 81 -7.46 2.90 -4.65
CA GLY A 81 -6.67 2.88 -5.88
C GLY A 81 -7.37 3.58 -7.05
N VAL A 82 -8.34 4.46 -6.77
CA VAL A 82 -9.09 5.18 -7.80
C VAL A 82 -8.45 6.54 -7.99
N ILE A 83 -7.95 6.78 -9.19
CA ILE A 83 -7.40 8.06 -9.63
C ILE A 83 -8.26 8.50 -10.81
N GLN A 84 -8.99 9.61 -10.66
CA GLN A 84 -9.96 10.04 -11.66
C GLN A 84 -9.34 10.98 -12.69
N ASN A 85 -8.35 11.78 -12.28
CA ASN A 85 -7.72 12.76 -13.15
C ASN A 85 -6.37 12.27 -13.69
N ASP A 86 -6.02 12.70 -14.91
CA ASP A 86 -4.70 12.45 -15.49
C ASP A 86 -3.75 13.60 -15.16
N TYR A 87 -2.76 13.34 -14.31
CA TYR A 87 -1.72 14.29 -13.91
C TYR A 87 -0.42 14.17 -14.72
N THR A 88 -0.38 13.25 -15.69
CA THR A 88 0.89 12.81 -16.30
C THR A 88 1.52 13.83 -17.25
N ASP A 89 0.74 14.81 -17.71
CA ASP A 89 1.19 15.88 -18.61
C ASP A 89 1.49 17.21 -17.90
N ALA A 90 1.33 17.28 -16.58
CA ALA A 90 1.55 18.51 -15.81
C ALA A 90 3.01 18.98 -15.92
N ARG A 91 3.24 20.25 -16.30
CA ARG A 91 4.59 20.84 -16.43
C ARG A 91 4.83 21.97 -15.43
N SER A 92 3.78 22.54 -14.87
CA SER A 92 3.84 23.61 -13.90
C SER A 92 2.84 23.41 -12.77
N LYS A 93 3.05 24.09 -11.64
CA LYS A 93 2.08 24.16 -10.54
C LYS A 93 0.68 24.62 -10.96
N TYR A 94 0.57 25.34 -12.08
CA TYR A 94 -0.72 25.82 -12.60
C TYR A 94 -1.53 24.70 -13.28
N ASP A 95 -0.89 23.60 -13.68
CA ASP A 95 -1.55 22.42 -14.23
C ASP A 95 -2.05 21.49 -13.11
N LEU A 96 -1.64 21.75 -11.87
CA LEU A 96 -1.99 20.97 -10.69
C LEU A 96 -3.22 21.62 -10.03
N GLU A 97 -4.37 20.96 -10.13
CA GLU A 97 -5.64 21.50 -9.62
C GLU A 97 -6.22 20.61 -8.51
N VAL A 98 -6.23 21.16 -7.29
CA VAL A 98 -6.82 20.51 -6.10
C VAL A 98 -8.33 20.37 -6.23
N GLY A 99 -9.00 21.30 -6.90
CA GLY A 99 -10.47 21.31 -7.05
C GLY A 99 -11.05 20.16 -7.87
N LYS A 100 -10.20 19.41 -8.58
CA LYS A 100 -10.61 18.25 -9.39
C LYS A 100 -10.52 16.93 -8.62
N ILE A 101 -9.94 16.92 -7.42
CA ILE A 101 -9.77 15.70 -6.62
C ILE A 101 -11.12 15.13 -6.20
N SER A 102 -11.29 13.83 -6.44
CA SER A 102 -12.55 13.13 -6.20
C SER A 102 -12.83 12.85 -4.72
N HIS A 103 -11.78 12.64 -3.93
CA HIS A 103 -11.86 12.38 -2.49
C HIS A 103 -10.54 12.81 -1.81
N TRP A 104 -10.64 13.40 -0.62
CA TRP A 104 -9.47 13.93 0.10
C TRP A 104 -8.74 12.87 0.93
N CYS A 105 -9.50 11.95 1.52
CA CYS A 105 -9.04 10.95 2.46
C CYS A 105 -9.17 9.55 1.85
N ILE A 106 -8.16 8.70 1.98
CA ILE A 106 -8.18 7.31 1.45
C ILE A 106 -9.33 6.48 2.03
N SER A 107 -9.77 6.78 3.25
CA SER A 107 -10.87 6.07 3.90
C SER A 107 -11.54 6.94 4.94
N GLY A 108 -12.87 6.87 5.00
CA GLY A 108 -13.66 7.59 5.98
C GLY A 108 -13.73 9.11 5.74
N PRO A 109 -14.49 9.83 6.58
CA PRO A 109 -14.76 11.25 6.36
C PRO A 109 -13.64 12.18 6.83
N THR A 110 -12.67 11.68 7.61
CA THR A 110 -11.66 12.52 8.25
C THR A 110 -10.24 11.96 8.09
N CYS A 111 -9.34 12.82 7.68
CA CYS A 111 -7.90 12.60 7.55
C CYS A 111 -7.17 13.91 7.89
N ARG A 112 -5.84 13.85 7.98
CA ARG A 112 -4.99 15.01 8.36
C ARG A 112 -4.21 15.53 7.15
N CYS A 113 -4.89 15.58 6.02
CA CYS A 113 -4.27 15.92 4.76
C CYS A 113 -4.31 17.42 4.55
N GLU A 114 -3.13 18.00 4.47
CA GLU A 114 -2.92 19.40 4.13
C GLU A 114 -3.07 19.59 2.62
N ASP A 115 -3.15 20.85 2.18
CA ASP A 115 -3.13 21.17 0.76
C ASP A 115 -1.78 20.72 0.15
N PRO A 116 -1.76 19.76 -0.79
CA PRO A 116 -0.54 19.21 -1.34
C PRO A 116 0.28 20.23 -2.15
N LEU A 117 -0.34 21.34 -2.59
CA LEU A 117 0.31 22.35 -3.43
C LEU A 117 0.96 23.49 -2.65
N GLN A 118 0.65 23.59 -1.36
CA GLN A 118 1.15 24.65 -0.49
C GLN A 118 2.31 24.15 0.39
N PRO A 119 3.36 24.95 0.60
CA PRO A 119 4.42 24.59 1.53
C PRO A 119 3.88 24.65 2.97
N GLN A 120 4.05 23.54 3.71
CA GLN A 120 3.59 23.45 5.09
C GLN A 120 4.75 23.25 6.06
N ALA A 121 4.88 24.14 7.03
CA ALA A 121 5.87 23.97 8.09
C ALA A 121 5.35 22.99 9.14
N ARG A 122 6.26 22.23 9.75
CA ARG A 122 5.98 21.42 10.94
C ARG A 122 6.63 22.02 12.20
N ALA A 123 6.59 23.35 12.29
CA ALA A 123 7.28 24.15 13.30
C ALA A 123 6.75 23.92 14.73
N GLU A 124 5.56 23.35 14.88
CA GLU A 124 5.00 22.90 16.16
C GLU A 124 5.85 21.78 16.80
N PHE A 125 6.67 21.08 16.01
CA PHE A 125 7.55 20.03 16.48
C PHE A 125 8.99 20.51 16.55
N ARG A 126 9.47 20.87 17.74
CA ARG A 126 10.85 21.35 17.96
C ARG A 126 11.91 20.43 17.36
N LYS A 127 11.69 19.11 17.43
CA LYS A 127 12.57 18.08 16.86
C LYS A 127 12.71 18.19 15.34
N TRP A 128 11.59 18.48 14.66
CA TRP A 128 11.58 18.70 13.21
C TRP A 128 12.33 19.98 12.84
N THR A 129 12.09 21.08 13.57
CA THR A 129 12.79 22.34 13.36
C THR A 129 14.30 22.20 13.53
N ASN A 130 14.74 21.46 14.55
CA ASN A 130 16.16 21.18 14.76
C ASN A 130 16.76 20.35 13.61
N ALA A 131 16.07 19.29 13.18
CA ALA A 131 16.52 18.48 12.04
C ALA A 131 16.62 19.30 10.74
N HIS A 132 15.68 20.23 10.51
CA HIS A 132 15.75 21.15 9.37
C HIS A 132 16.98 22.08 9.45
N LEU A 133 17.28 22.63 10.63
CA LEU A 133 18.48 23.44 10.84
C LEU A 133 19.77 22.63 10.61
N GLU A 134 19.81 21.38 11.06
CA GLU A 134 20.94 20.47 10.83
C GLU A 134 21.12 20.17 9.33
N ASN A 135 20.05 19.86 8.60
CA ASN A 135 20.12 19.69 7.14
C ASN A 135 20.66 20.95 6.44
N LYS A 136 20.23 22.15 6.88
CA LYS A 136 20.76 23.41 6.35
C LYS A 136 22.24 23.60 6.62
N GLU A 137 22.72 23.20 7.80
CA GLU A 137 24.13 23.26 8.14
C GLU A 137 24.96 22.30 7.27
N VAL A 138 24.47 21.07 7.06
CA VAL A 138 25.10 20.09 6.14
C VAL A 138 25.21 20.67 4.73
N VAL A 139 24.10 21.18 4.19
CA VAL A 139 24.06 21.79 2.86
C VAL A 139 24.99 23.01 2.76
N SER A 140 24.96 23.89 3.77
CA SER A 140 25.80 25.09 3.80
C SER A 140 27.28 24.73 3.82
N LYS A 141 27.67 23.71 4.57
CA LYS A 141 29.05 23.21 4.62
C LYS A 141 29.49 22.65 3.27
N MET A 142 28.66 21.83 2.63
CA MET A 142 28.95 21.29 1.28
C MET A 142 29.14 22.40 0.24
N VAL A 143 28.32 23.45 0.31
CA VAL A 143 28.46 24.63 -0.56
C VAL A 143 29.76 25.38 -0.26
N GLN A 144 30.09 25.62 1.01
CA GLN A 144 31.33 26.30 1.40
C GLN A 144 32.58 25.53 0.98
N ASP A 145 32.56 24.21 1.13
CA ASP A 145 33.65 23.32 0.76
C ASP A 145 33.74 23.11 -0.77
N HIS A 146 32.82 23.69 -1.56
CA HIS A 146 32.69 23.48 -3.01
C HIS A 146 32.57 21.99 -3.39
N LYS A 147 32.00 21.18 -2.48
CA LYS A 147 31.78 19.74 -2.63
C LYS A 147 30.28 19.46 -2.78
N THR A 148 29.72 19.72 -3.97
CA THR A 148 28.33 19.33 -4.26
C THR A 148 28.26 17.81 -4.51
N PRO A 149 27.34 17.09 -3.85
CA PRO A 149 27.24 15.64 -4.00
C PRO A 149 26.70 15.24 -5.38
N ASP A 150 26.93 14.00 -5.79
CA ASP A 150 26.31 13.47 -7.00
C ASP A 150 24.80 13.27 -6.82
N ILE A 151 24.36 12.86 -5.61
CA ILE A 151 22.96 12.61 -5.27
C ILE A 151 22.57 13.37 -3.99
N ALA A 152 21.44 14.08 -4.03
CA ALA A 152 20.75 14.51 -2.82
C ALA A 152 19.45 13.72 -2.67
N PHE A 153 19.36 12.90 -1.61
CA PHE A 153 18.14 12.22 -1.25
C PHE A 153 17.22 13.16 -0.48
N LEU A 154 15.97 13.26 -0.92
CA LEU A 154 14.89 13.97 -0.25
C LEU A 154 13.84 12.97 0.19
N GLY A 155 13.42 13.07 1.45
CA GLY A 155 12.35 12.20 1.92
C GLY A 155 11.98 12.44 3.36
N ALA A 156 11.37 11.42 3.96
CA ALA A 156 10.97 11.43 5.35
C ALA A 156 11.92 10.58 6.21
N SER A 157 11.35 9.72 7.06
CA SER A 157 12.10 8.89 8.00
C SER A 157 13.03 7.89 7.32
N VAL A 158 12.61 7.27 6.21
CA VAL A 158 13.42 6.25 5.52
C VAL A 158 14.70 6.86 4.94
N VAL A 159 14.62 8.09 4.43
CA VAL A 159 15.82 8.82 3.98
C VAL A 159 16.66 9.28 5.18
N GLU A 160 16.04 9.73 6.27
CA GLU A 160 16.78 10.14 7.47
C GLU A 160 17.56 8.98 8.11
N GLU A 161 16.98 7.79 8.10
CA GLU A 161 17.58 6.55 8.58
C GLU A 161 18.86 6.18 7.79
N MET A 162 18.94 6.50 6.50
CA MET A 162 20.16 6.29 5.70
C MET A 162 21.36 7.03 6.30
N ASP A 163 21.15 8.25 6.79
CA ASP A 163 22.18 9.06 7.48
C ASP A 163 22.40 8.64 8.95
N GLY A 164 21.77 7.53 9.38
CA GLY A 164 21.78 7.06 10.77
C GLY A 164 21.19 8.07 11.76
N ARG A 165 20.21 8.85 11.32
CA ARG A 165 19.56 9.89 12.13
C ARG A 165 18.09 9.57 12.38
N TRP A 166 17.53 10.25 13.37
CA TRP A 166 16.09 10.27 13.63
C TRP A 166 15.69 11.57 14.31
N PHE A 167 14.91 12.41 13.63
CA PHE A 167 14.71 13.81 13.99
C PHE A 167 16.02 14.57 14.28
N GLY A 168 16.94 14.53 13.33
CA GLY A 168 18.27 15.10 13.46
C GLY A 168 19.20 14.17 14.24
N ASN A 169 19.90 14.70 15.23
CA ASN A 169 21.00 14.02 15.92
C ASN A 169 20.67 12.80 16.80
N SER A 170 19.43 12.26 16.81
CA SER A 170 19.17 11.04 17.58
C SER A 170 19.75 9.81 16.90
N ARG A 171 20.73 9.18 17.54
CA ARG A 171 21.40 7.96 17.07
C ARG A 171 21.13 6.77 18.01
N ASP A 172 21.23 5.56 17.48
CA ASP A 172 21.38 4.31 18.25
C ASP A 172 22.22 3.29 17.46
N GLU A 173 22.41 2.09 18.01
CA GLU A 173 23.25 1.07 17.38
C GLU A 173 22.77 0.68 15.97
N ASP A 174 21.47 0.52 15.76
CA ASP A 174 20.89 0.17 14.46
C ASP A 174 21.07 1.31 13.45
N LEU A 175 20.80 2.55 13.87
CA LEU A 175 21.03 3.74 13.04
C LEU A 175 22.52 3.93 12.72
N ASN A 176 23.42 3.67 13.66
CA ASN A 176 24.87 3.74 13.43
C ASN A 176 25.34 2.67 12.42
N ARG A 177 24.65 1.52 12.34
CA ARG A 177 24.93 0.52 11.30
C ARG A 177 24.52 1.04 9.93
N LEU A 178 23.40 1.75 9.83
CA LEU A 178 22.95 2.38 8.58
C LEU A 178 23.87 3.53 8.17
N ASP A 179 24.28 4.41 9.09
CA ASP A 179 25.28 5.47 8.83
C ASP A 179 26.56 4.90 8.19
N LYS A 180 27.08 3.79 8.74
CA LYS A 180 28.25 3.10 8.19
C LYS A 180 27.99 2.50 6.81
N LEU A 181 26.80 1.94 6.58
CA LEU A 181 26.41 1.38 5.29
C LEU A 181 26.31 2.48 4.23
N PHE A 182 25.63 3.57 4.54
CA PHE A 182 25.45 4.71 3.65
C PHE A 182 26.79 5.36 3.32
N ASN A 183 27.64 5.64 4.32
CA ASN A 183 28.98 6.17 4.07
C ASN A 183 29.84 5.23 3.21
N LYS A 184 29.79 3.92 3.45
CA LYS A 184 30.50 2.95 2.61
C LYS A 184 30.02 3.01 1.15
N ASN A 185 28.74 3.25 0.92
CA ASN A 185 28.11 3.21 -0.38
C ASN A 185 28.18 4.54 -1.14
N PHE A 186 28.25 5.67 -0.42
CA PHE A 186 28.08 7.01 -0.98
C PHE A 186 29.07 8.06 -0.47
N ASN A 187 30.14 7.70 0.22
CA ASN A 187 31.18 8.66 0.62
C ASN A 187 32.46 8.44 -0.19
N LYS A 188 32.78 9.40 -1.08
CA LYS A 188 33.98 9.31 -1.93
C LYS A 188 35.28 9.34 -1.12
N ASP A 189 35.32 10.03 0.01
CA ASP A 189 36.48 10.06 0.89
C ASP A 189 36.74 8.68 1.54
N GLN A 190 35.73 7.78 1.54
CA GLN A 190 35.84 6.38 1.98
C GLN A 190 35.95 5.37 0.82
N GLY A 191 36.12 5.84 -0.42
CA GLY A 191 36.33 5.00 -1.60
C GLY A 191 35.05 4.59 -2.34
N ALA A 192 33.90 5.21 -2.05
CA ALA A 192 32.70 5.04 -2.86
C ALA A 192 32.84 5.70 -4.24
N GLU A 193 32.11 5.20 -5.23
CA GLU A 193 32.12 5.76 -6.60
C GLU A 193 31.28 7.03 -6.73
N LEU A 194 30.23 7.17 -5.94
CA LEU A 194 29.31 8.29 -5.92
C LEU A 194 29.36 8.97 -4.56
N ASP A 195 29.16 10.29 -4.55
CA ASP A 195 28.97 11.06 -3.32
C ASP A 195 27.48 11.36 -3.12
N ALA A 196 26.92 11.15 -1.93
CA ALA A 196 25.53 11.47 -1.67
C ALA A 196 25.28 12.08 -0.28
N VAL A 197 24.18 12.82 -0.19
CA VAL A 197 23.66 13.37 1.07
C VAL A 197 22.20 12.96 1.27
N ALA A 198 21.85 12.62 2.50
CA ALA A 198 20.49 12.24 2.89
C ALA A 198 19.81 13.37 3.69
N LEU A 199 18.84 14.05 3.07
CA LEU A 199 18.10 15.20 3.62
C LEU A 199 16.66 14.80 3.97
N GLY A 200 16.55 13.70 4.71
CA GLY A 200 15.28 13.19 5.24
C GLY A 200 14.98 13.75 6.63
N ILE A 201 13.69 13.92 6.95
CA ILE A 201 13.24 14.20 8.32
C ILE A 201 12.02 13.34 8.66
N ALA A 202 12.08 12.62 9.79
CA ALA A 202 10.99 11.77 10.23
C ALA A 202 9.64 12.52 10.29
N GLY A 203 8.66 11.94 9.60
CA GLY A 203 7.27 12.43 9.63
C GLY A 203 6.95 13.47 8.58
N ASP A 204 7.91 13.84 7.74
CA ASP A 204 7.65 14.67 6.58
C ASP A 204 6.57 14.07 5.67
N THR A 205 5.66 14.94 5.28
CA THR A 205 4.77 14.81 4.12
C THR A 205 5.37 15.55 2.94
N SER A 206 4.81 15.39 1.74
CA SER A 206 5.30 16.11 0.56
C SER A 206 5.24 17.64 0.74
N PRO A 207 4.18 18.24 1.30
CA PRO A 207 4.13 19.66 1.67
C PRO A 207 5.21 20.11 2.66
N SER A 208 5.60 19.24 3.59
CA SER A 208 6.67 19.53 4.55
C SER A 208 8.02 19.62 3.86
N VAL A 209 8.32 18.69 2.96
CA VAL A 209 9.55 18.72 2.15
C VAL A 209 9.57 19.94 1.24
N LEU A 210 8.45 20.26 0.59
CA LEU A 210 8.31 21.47 -0.22
C LEU A 210 8.68 22.72 0.58
N TRP A 211 8.15 22.86 1.80
CA TRP A 211 8.48 23.97 2.68
C TRP A 211 9.99 24.02 2.96
N ARG A 212 10.63 22.91 3.30
CA ARG A 212 12.06 22.86 3.64
C ARG A 212 12.95 23.31 2.49
N LEU A 213 12.65 22.83 1.27
CA LEU A 213 13.36 23.26 0.06
C LEU A 213 13.27 24.77 -0.14
N MET A 214 12.06 25.34 0.03
CA MET A 214 11.82 26.78 -0.08
C MET A 214 12.45 27.60 1.05
N ASN A 215 12.83 26.97 2.17
CA ASN A 215 13.35 27.62 3.37
C ASN A 215 14.84 27.33 3.64
N GLY A 216 15.59 27.04 2.59
CA GLY A 216 17.05 27.07 2.61
C GLY A 216 17.75 25.71 2.59
N GLU A 217 17.01 24.61 2.37
CA GLU A 217 17.63 23.31 2.04
C GLU A 217 17.95 23.14 0.55
N MET A 218 17.57 24.12 -0.30
CA MET A 218 17.95 24.17 -1.71
C MET A 218 18.49 25.55 -2.11
N PRO A 219 19.60 26.02 -1.52
CA PRO A 219 20.21 27.29 -1.92
C PRO A 219 20.71 27.24 -3.37
N THR A 220 20.91 28.41 -3.98
CA THR A 220 21.31 28.55 -5.40
C THR A 220 22.58 27.77 -5.74
N ASP A 221 23.55 27.73 -4.83
CA ASP A 221 24.86 27.10 -5.07
C ASP A 221 24.88 25.60 -4.74
N PHE A 222 23.83 25.06 -4.11
CA PHE A 222 23.70 23.63 -3.87
C PHE A 222 23.03 22.94 -5.07
N SER A 223 23.84 22.33 -5.93
CA SER A 223 23.38 21.79 -7.21
C SER A 223 23.85 20.35 -7.42
N PRO A 224 23.25 19.37 -6.70
CA PRO A 224 23.53 17.97 -6.91
C PRO A 224 23.12 17.54 -8.33
N LYS A 225 23.80 16.52 -8.87
CA LYS A 225 23.51 16.04 -10.24
C LYS A 225 22.16 15.33 -10.31
N ILE A 226 21.78 14.64 -9.24
CA ILE A 226 20.51 13.91 -9.11
C ILE A 226 19.83 14.32 -7.80
N TRP A 227 18.55 14.67 -7.88
CA TRP A 227 17.65 14.74 -6.74
C TRP A 227 16.85 13.45 -6.67
N TRP A 228 17.01 12.68 -5.59
CA TRP A 228 16.34 11.38 -5.43
C TRP A 228 15.24 11.48 -4.38
N LEU A 229 13.98 11.35 -4.80
CA LEU A 229 12.81 11.63 -3.98
C LEU A 229 12.17 10.33 -3.50
N GLU A 230 12.13 10.12 -2.18
CA GLU A 230 11.30 9.11 -1.51
C GLU A 230 10.22 9.85 -0.69
N LEU A 231 9.05 10.04 -1.31
CA LEU A 231 7.98 10.89 -0.80
C LEU A 231 6.62 10.20 -0.93
N GLY A 232 5.64 10.63 -0.13
CA GLY A 232 4.26 10.12 -0.19
C GLY A 232 3.93 9.02 0.80
N MET A 233 4.91 8.36 1.43
CA MET A 233 4.64 7.29 2.40
C MET A 233 3.93 7.78 3.67
N ASN A 234 4.27 8.96 4.20
CA ASN A 234 3.55 9.51 5.34
C ASN A 234 2.22 10.14 4.94
N ASP A 235 2.16 10.78 3.77
CA ASP A 235 0.93 11.32 3.18
C ASP A 235 -0.14 10.22 3.10
N LEU A 236 0.23 9.06 2.55
CA LEU A 236 -0.68 7.92 2.45
C LEU A 236 -0.84 7.18 3.79
N GLY A 237 0.29 6.80 4.41
CA GLY A 237 0.35 5.84 5.51
C GLY A 237 0.10 6.42 6.90
N ARG A 238 0.25 7.74 7.11
CA ARG A 238 0.14 8.40 8.43
C ARG A 238 -0.96 9.45 8.48
N THR A 239 -1.05 10.31 7.47
CA THR A 239 -2.10 11.34 7.38
C THR A 239 -3.36 10.84 6.69
N ARG A 240 -3.29 9.70 5.98
CA ARG A 240 -4.40 9.01 5.31
C ARG A 240 -4.97 9.78 4.13
N CYS A 241 -4.10 10.38 3.33
CA CYS A 241 -4.48 11.10 2.13
C CYS A 241 -4.85 10.14 1.01
N SER A 242 -5.77 10.59 0.15
CA SER A 242 -6.09 9.88 -1.07
C SER A 242 -4.90 9.82 -2.02
N GLU A 243 -4.98 8.90 -2.97
CA GLU A 243 -3.96 8.67 -3.99
C GLU A 243 -3.66 9.95 -4.78
N GLU A 244 -4.70 10.71 -5.16
CA GLU A 244 -4.55 11.95 -5.92
C GLU A 244 -3.83 13.04 -5.13
N VAL A 245 -4.14 13.20 -3.83
CA VAL A 245 -3.45 14.17 -2.96
C VAL A 245 -1.97 13.82 -2.82
N VAL A 246 -1.65 12.53 -2.68
CA VAL A 246 -0.26 12.06 -2.62
C VAL A 246 0.49 12.35 -3.92
N ILE A 247 -0.12 12.04 -5.08
CA ILE A 247 0.47 12.31 -6.40
C ILE A 247 0.76 13.80 -6.55
N LEU A 248 -0.23 14.66 -6.30
CA LEU A 248 -0.08 16.11 -6.42
C LEU A 248 1.04 16.66 -5.55
N GLY A 249 1.19 16.16 -4.31
CA GLY A 249 2.26 16.56 -3.42
C GLY A 249 3.65 16.23 -3.97
N VAL A 250 3.83 15.00 -4.48
CA VAL A 250 5.08 14.58 -5.11
C VAL A 250 5.37 15.43 -6.35
N LEU A 251 4.39 15.63 -7.24
CA LEU A 251 4.56 16.42 -8.46
C LEU A 251 4.88 17.88 -8.16
N ARG A 252 4.28 18.47 -7.12
CA ARG A 252 4.59 19.84 -6.70
C ARG A 252 6.04 19.99 -6.24
N VAL A 253 6.59 19.01 -5.52
CA VAL A 253 8.01 19.01 -5.12
C VAL A 253 8.92 18.89 -6.34
N VAL A 254 8.61 17.99 -7.27
CA VAL A 254 9.34 17.85 -8.55
C VAL A 254 9.37 19.18 -9.31
N GLU A 255 8.22 19.84 -9.42
CA GLU A 255 8.09 21.13 -10.09
C GLU A 255 8.90 22.25 -9.42
N GLU A 256 8.90 22.33 -8.09
CA GLU A 256 9.71 23.33 -7.38
C GLU A 256 11.21 23.15 -7.68
N ILE A 257 11.68 21.90 -7.68
CA ILE A 257 13.09 21.58 -7.98
C ILE A 257 13.41 21.98 -9.42
N LEU A 258 12.59 21.60 -10.41
CA LEU A 258 12.83 21.95 -11.82
C LEU A 258 12.76 23.46 -12.06
N ASN A 259 11.86 24.16 -11.38
CA ASN A 259 11.74 25.61 -11.49
C ASN A 259 13.00 26.33 -10.96
N LYS A 260 13.58 25.84 -9.86
CA LYS A 260 14.80 26.43 -9.26
C LYS A 260 16.08 25.91 -9.90
N LYS A 261 16.07 24.69 -10.43
CA LYS A 261 17.22 23.95 -10.98
C LYS A 261 16.81 23.28 -12.30
N PRO A 262 16.67 24.03 -13.41
CA PRO A 262 16.14 23.49 -14.67
C PRO A 262 16.95 22.33 -15.29
N SER A 263 18.25 22.24 -14.95
CA SER A 263 19.15 21.17 -15.38
C SER A 263 19.20 19.96 -14.43
N ALA A 264 18.48 20.01 -13.30
CA ALA A 264 18.45 18.93 -12.34
C ALA A 264 17.83 17.68 -12.95
N LYS A 265 18.48 16.53 -12.72
CA LYS A 265 17.85 15.23 -12.95
C LYS A 265 17.12 14.83 -11.68
N ILE A 266 15.87 14.38 -11.80
CA ILE A 266 15.03 14.01 -10.67
C ILE A 266 14.68 12.54 -10.79
N VAL A 267 14.93 11.77 -9.74
CA VAL A 267 14.48 10.38 -9.64
C VAL A 267 13.35 10.30 -8.62
N ILE A 268 12.16 9.92 -9.08
CA ILE A 268 11.03 9.60 -8.21
C ILE A 268 11.17 8.12 -7.83
N ASN A 269 11.51 7.86 -6.57
CA ASN A 269 11.45 6.51 -6.02
C ASN A 269 9.97 6.13 -5.87
N SER A 270 9.63 4.91 -6.26
CA SER A 270 8.31 4.34 -5.96
C SER A 270 8.02 4.45 -4.46
N LEU A 271 6.78 4.75 -4.07
CA LEU A 271 6.35 4.53 -2.70
C LEU A 271 6.65 3.08 -2.31
N LEU A 272 7.35 2.89 -1.20
CA LEU A 272 7.73 1.55 -0.79
C LEU A 272 6.49 0.74 -0.38
N PRO A 273 6.50 -0.59 -0.58
CA PRO A 273 5.40 -1.45 -0.18
C PRO A 273 5.03 -1.32 1.31
N MET A 274 3.74 -1.10 1.59
CA MET A 274 3.16 -1.09 2.93
C MET A 274 1.87 -1.90 2.99
N ALA A 275 1.65 -2.55 4.14
CA ALA A 275 0.42 -3.29 4.42
C ALA A 275 -0.40 -2.66 5.56
N GLU A 276 0.19 -1.78 6.36
CA GLU A 276 -0.43 -1.19 7.54
C GLU A 276 -0.19 0.31 7.60
N PHE A 277 -1.20 1.05 8.07
CA PHE A 277 -1.03 2.45 8.43
C PHE A 277 -0.08 2.61 9.63
N ARG A 278 0.61 3.74 9.64
CA ARG A 278 1.44 4.18 10.75
C ARG A 278 0.58 4.82 11.82
N GLY A 279 0.93 4.60 13.09
CA GLY A 279 0.22 5.18 14.23
C GLY A 279 0.81 6.52 14.66
N GLY A 280 0.00 7.35 15.34
CA GLY A 280 0.46 8.59 15.99
C GLY A 280 0.44 9.83 15.10
N PHE A 281 0.60 10.99 15.73
CA PHE A 281 0.78 12.28 15.06
C PHE A 281 2.24 12.45 14.66
N GLU A 282 3.17 12.25 15.59
CA GLU A 282 4.60 12.13 15.29
C GLU A 282 5.00 10.67 15.05
N PRO A 283 5.97 10.44 14.14
CA PRO A 283 6.73 9.21 14.10
C PRO A 283 7.34 8.85 15.45
N ASN A 284 7.23 7.57 15.80
CA ASN A 284 7.93 7.01 16.93
C ASN A 284 9.10 6.19 16.42
N LYS A 285 10.25 6.21 17.11
CA LYS A 285 11.40 5.37 16.79
C LYS A 285 11.06 3.87 16.76
N TRP A 286 9.98 3.43 17.42
CA TRP A 286 9.45 2.07 17.29
C TRP A 286 8.95 1.71 15.89
N ASP A 287 8.53 2.70 15.07
CA ASP A 287 8.16 2.46 13.67
C ASP A 287 9.36 1.93 12.86
N PHE A 288 10.55 2.46 13.14
CA PHE A 288 11.82 1.98 12.62
C PHE A 288 12.21 0.63 13.26
N LYS A 289 12.25 0.53 14.60
CA LYS A 289 12.76 -0.68 15.29
C LYS A 289 11.98 -1.96 14.98
N ASP A 290 10.70 -1.88 14.64
CA ASP A 290 9.91 -3.04 14.20
C ASP A 290 10.53 -3.72 12.96
N SER A 291 11.18 -2.96 12.07
CA SER A 291 11.83 -3.50 10.87
C SER A 291 13.09 -4.29 11.19
N PHE A 292 13.93 -3.80 12.12
CA PHE A 292 15.18 -4.44 12.52
C PHE A 292 14.98 -5.68 13.39
N PHE A 293 14.00 -5.66 14.29
CA PHE A 293 13.71 -6.85 15.12
C PHE A 293 13.25 -8.04 14.25
N LYS A 294 12.46 -7.79 13.21
CA LYS A 294 12.02 -8.82 12.25
C LYS A 294 13.17 -9.37 11.44
N SER A 295 14.13 -8.54 11.02
CA SER A 295 15.30 -9.02 10.27
C SER A 295 16.22 -9.88 11.13
N ILE A 296 16.45 -9.52 12.39
CA ILE A 296 17.25 -10.34 13.32
C ILE A 296 16.62 -11.73 13.48
N ILE A 297 15.30 -11.81 13.67
CA ILE A 297 14.60 -13.10 13.77
C ILE A 297 14.72 -13.90 12.47
N ALA A 298 14.62 -13.24 11.31
CA ALA A 298 14.78 -13.88 10.01
C ALA A 298 16.21 -14.42 9.83
N GLU A 299 17.24 -13.64 10.14
CA GLU A 299 18.65 -14.04 10.09
C GLU A 299 18.95 -15.21 11.04
N ASP A 300 18.44 -15.17 12.27
CA ASP A 300 18.58 -16.28 13.22
C ASP A 300 17.90 -17.56 12.72
N SER A 301 16.75 -17.42 12.03
CA SER A 301 16.05 -18.57 11.45
C SER A 301 16.82 -19.20 10.28
N GLU A 302 17.37 -18.39 9.37
CA GLU A 302 18.21 -18.87 8.27
C GLU A 302 19.57 -19.40 8.76
N GLY A 303 20.15 -18.78 9.80
CA GLY A 303 21.38 -19.21 10.44
C GLY A 303 21.22 -20.56 11.15
N ASN A 304 20.08 -20.78 11.82
CA ASN A 304 19.74 -22.08 12.39
C ASN A 304 19.46 -23.14 11.31
N ASP A 305 18.84 -22.77 10.20
CA ASP A 305 18.59 -23.70 9.09
C ASP A 305 19.89 -24.03 8.32
N ARG A 306 20.80 -23.08 8.15
CA ARG A 306 22.16 -23.34 7.64
C ARG A 306 22.99 -24.19 8.59
N ARG A 307 22.92 -23.95 9.90
CA ARG A 307 23.53 -24.83 10.92
C ARG A 307 22.91 -26.23 10.90
N ARG A 308 21.59 -26.35 10.72
CA ARG A 308 20.90 -27.64 10.57
C ARG A 308 21.24 -28.38 9.28
N LEU A 309 21.43 -27.67 8.17
CA LEU A 309 21.87 -28.25 6.90
C LEU A 309 23.33 -28.72 6.98
N GLN A 310 24.20 -27.94 7.62
CA GLN A 310 25.59 -28.36 7.91
C GLN A 310 25.65 -29.50 8.94
N GLU A 311 24.77 -29.50 9.95
CA GLU A 311 24.62 -30.62 10.89
C GLU A 311 24.01 -31.85 10.21
N GLN A 312 23.09 -31.72 9.26
CA GLN A 312 22.54 -32.84 8.48
C GLN A 312 23.57 -33.42 7.51
N GLN A 313 24.39 -32.60 6.86
CA GLN A 313 25.52 -33.06 6.05
C GLN A 313 26.58 -33.77 6.91
N ARG A 314 26.81 -33.31 8.15
CA ARG A 314 27.67 -34.01 9.13
C ARG A 314 27.02 -35.27 9.72
N ARG A 315 25.69 -35.34 9.80
CA ARG A 315 24.90 -36.47 10.32
C ARG A 315 24.52 -37.52 9.26
N GLY A 316 25.06 -37.41 8.04
CA GLY A 316 25.07 -38.51 7.05
C GLY A 316 26.00 -39.68 7.41
N LEU A 317 26.73 -39.59 8.53
CA LEU A 317 27.50 -40.66 9.15
C LEU A 317 27.13 -40.70 10.64
N GLY A 318 26.29 -41.65 11.06
CA GLY A 318 26.06 -41.91 12.48
C GLY A 318 24.60 -42.17 12.83
N TRP A 319 24.30 -43.45 12.97
CA TRP A 319 23.02 -44.06 13.35
C TRP A 319 22.69 -43.84 14.85
N PHE A 320 21.38 -43.75 15.14
CA PHE A 320 20.65 -43.90 16.41
C PHE A 320 20.58 -42.73 17.41
N GLY A 321 19.36 -42.49 17.92
CA GLY A 321 19.16 -42.00 19.29
C GLY A 321 18.12 -40.89 19.49
N MET A 322 16.86 -41.30 19.61
CA MET A 322 15.86 -40.86 20.61
C MET A 322 15.68 -39.38 21.05
N LEU A 323 14.37 -39.05 21.10
CA LEU A 323 13.66 -38.16 22.03
C LEU A 323 13.60 -36.64 21.76
N GLY A 324 12.36 -36.22 21.48
CA GLY A 324 11.78 -34.97 21.98
C GLY A 324 11.96 -33.75 21.09
N ARG A 325 10.91 -33.35 20.37
CA ARG A 325 10.77 -31.95 19.95
C ARG A 325 9.31 -31.53 19.82
N GLY A 326 8.98 -30.52 20.62
CA GLY A 326 7.72 -29.81 20.63
C GLY A 326 7.35 -29.26 19.25
N THR A 327 6.05 -29.21 19.03
CA THR A 327 5.40 -28.73 17.83
C THR A 327 5.57 -27.21 17.68
N GLY A 328 6.71 -26.76 17.16
CA GLY A 328 6.89 -25.42 16.63
C GLY A 328 6.61 -25.42 15.13
N LYS A 329 5.36 -25.17 14.73
CA LYS A 329 5.06 -24.93 13.31
C LYS A 329 5.76 -23.62 12.87
N PRO A 330 6.40 -23.58 11.69
CA PRO A 330 7.00 -22.36 11.16
C PRO A 330 5.94 -21.26 10.97
N PRO A 331 6.28 -19.97 11.12
CA PRO A 331 5.41 -18.90 10.72
C PRO A 331 5.18 -19.00 9.21
N LYS A 332 3.91 -18.93 8.80
CA LYS A 332 3.55 -18.90 7.38
C LYS A 332 3.99 -17.56 6.76
N PRO A 333 4.41 -17.54 5.50
CA PRO A 333 4.65 -16.29 4.79
C PRO A 333 3.39 -15.41 4.88
N VAL A 334 3.59 -14.12 5.17
CA VAL A 334 2.50 -13.14 5.24
C VAL A 334 2.06 -12.86 3.81
N ARG A 335 1.10 -13.66 3.34
CA ARG A 335 0.38 -13.35 2.09
C ARG A 335 -0.43 -12.08 2.30
N MET A 336 -0.27 -11.07 1.43
CA MET A 336 -1.23 -9.97 1.40
C MET A 336 -2.50 -10.46 0.71
N SER A 337 -3.37 -11.08 1.49
CA SER A 337 -4.75 -11.38 1.10
C SER A 337 -5.63 -11.25 2.33
N ALA A 338 -6.80 -10.64 2.17
CA ALA A 338 -7.81 -10.53 3.21
C ALA A 338 -8.12 -11.93 3.79
N ASP A 339 -7.71 -12.09 5.04
CA ASP A 339 -7.69 -13.30 5.89
C ASP A 339 -8.87 -14.27 5.72
N ARG A 340 -8.60 -15.59 5.66
CA ARG A 340 -9.65 -16.62 5.73
C ARG A 340 -9.48 -17.70 6.81
N ASN A 341 -8.37 -17.77 7.58
CA ASN A 341 -8.13 -18.96 8.42
C ASN A 341 -7.82 -18.76 9.91
N LYS A 342 -8.09 -17.57 10.47
CA LYS A 342 -8.19 -17.40 11.95
C LYS A 342 -9.64 -17.25 12.47
N GLN A 343 -10.62 -17.84 11.78
CA GLN A 343 -12.05 -17.74 12.17
C GLN A 343 -12.63 -19.02 12.78
N LYS A 344 -11.92 -19.66 13.71
CA LYS A 344 -12.52 -20.63 14.65
C LYS A 344 -12.06 -20.34 16.08
N LYS A 345 -12.56 -19.24 16.65
CA LYS A 345 -12.81 -19.07 18.09
C LYS A 345 -13.77 -17.89 18.24
N PHE A 346 -14.99 -18.19 18.71
CA PHE A 346 -16.07 -17.30 19.16
C PHE A 346 -16.26 -15.96 18.42
N LYS A 347 -17.26 -15.89 17.53
CA LYS A 347 -17.74 -14.62 16.98
C LYS A 347 -18.58 -13.91 18.05
N SER A 348 -18.09 -12.81 18.62
CA SER A 348 -19.00 -11.74 19.01
C SER A 348 -19.64 -11.16 17.75
N LEU A 349 -20.91 -10.79 17.85
CA LEU A 349 -21.74 -10.24 16.78
C LEU A 349 -21.37 -8.77 16.44
N THR A 350 -20.08 -8.44 16.42
CA THR A 350 -19.58 -7.08 16.18
C THR A 350 -18.85 -6.97 14.84
N ARG A 351 -19.27 -5.98 14.06
CA ARG A 351 -18.81 -5.53 12.73
C ARG A 351 -17.31 -5.79 12.52
N ARG A 352 -16.96 -6.73 11.63
CA ARG A 352 -15.56 -6.92 11.17
C ARG A 352 -15.08 -5.62 10.53
N LYS A 353 -14.11 -4.94 11.14
CA LYS A 353 -13.42 -3.80 10.51
C LYS A 353 -12.76 -4.30 9.22
N GLN A 354 -13.20 -3.78 8.08
CA GLN A 354 -12.60 -4.06 6.77
C GLN A 354 -11.16 -3.53 6.78
N LYS A 355 -10.19 -4.39 6.42
CA LYS A 355 -8.79 -3.95 6.31
C LYS A 355 -8.63 -3.21 4.98
N ILE A 356 -8.21 -1.95 5.05
CA ILE A 356 -7.96 -1.10 3.89
C ILE A 356 -6.78 -1.67 3.08
N PRO A 357 -6.91 -1.88 1.75
CA PRO A 357 -5.87 -2.47 0.93
C PRO A 357 -4.82 -1.44 0.50
N LEU A 358 -4.01 -0.96 1.46
CA LEU A 358 -3.03 0.13 1.27
C LEU A 358 -2.09 -0.08 0.06
N PHE A 359 -1.69 -1.33 -0.21
CA PHE A 359 -0.85 -1.66 -1.36
C PHE A 359 -1.53 -1.39 -2.71
N THR A 360 -2.85 -1.49 -2.79
CA THR A 360 -3.60 -1.16 -4.02
C THR A 360 -3.46 0.31 -4.36
N SER A 361 -3.58 1.17 -3.35
CA SER A 361 -3.33 2.62 -3.45
C SER A 361 -1.89 2.92 -3.86
N ILE A 362 -0.91 2.27 -3.20
CA ILE A 362 0.52 2.42 -3.53
C ILE A 362 0.79 2.04 -4.99
N TYR A 363 0.24 0.90 -5.44
CA TYR A 363 0.40 0.44 -6.81
C TYR A 363 -0.19 1.44 -7.82
N ALA A 364 -1.37 1.99 -7.55
CA ALA A 364 -2.01 2.99 -8.40
C ALA A 364 -1.21 4.30 -8.46
N ILE A 365 -0.74 4.81 -7.31
CA ILE A 365 0.12 6.00 -7.22
C ILE A 365 1.40 5.79 -8.04
N ASN A 366 2.09 4.67 -7.80
CA ASN A 366 3.34 4.34 -8.49
C ASN A 366 3.14 4.21 -10.01
N ALA A 367 1.99 3.70 -10.46
CA ALA A 367 1.68 3.64 -11.89
C ALA A 367 1.57 5.03 -12.53
N VAL A 368 0.92 5.98 -11.85
CA VAL A 368 0.81 7.37 -12.33
C VAL A 368 2.16 8.08 -12.30
N LEU A 369 2.92 7.96 -11.21
CA LEU A 369 4.26 8.56 -11.09
C LEU A 369 5.22 8.01 -12.16
N ARG A 370 5.15 6.71 -12.48
CA ARG A 370 5.91 6.10 -13.58
C ARG A 370 5.52 6.69 -14.93
N LYS A 371 4.21 6.80 -15.21
CA LYS A 371 3.70 7.37 -16.47
C LYS A 371 4.04 8.86 -16.59
N PHE A 372 4.04 9.61 -15.49
CA PHE A 372 4.55 10.98 -15.44
C PHE A 372 6.02 11.02 -15.83
N ALA A 373 6.90 10.27 -15.14
CA ALA A 373 8.33 10.27 -15.45
C ALA A 373 8.63 9.90 -16.92
N SER A 374 7.90 8.94 -17.51
CA SER A 374 8.10 8.57 -18.93
C SER A 374 7.79 9.68 -19.94
N LYS A 375 7.11 10.76 -19.53
CA LYS A 375 6.73 11.90 -20.38
C LYS A 375 7.62 13.13 -20.18
N HIS A 376 8.59 13.07 -19.27
CA HIS A 376 9.40 14.22 -18.85
C HIS A 376 10.90 13.91 -18.90
N ASP A 377 11.64 14.60 -19.75
CA ASP A 377 13.04 14.26 -20.11
C ASP A 377 14.02 14.20 -18.93
N ASN A 378 13.82 15.04 -17.91
CA ASN A 378 14.70 15.13 -16.74
C ASN A 378 14.14 14.40 -15.51
N VAL A 379 13.03 13.68 -15.65
CA VAL A 379 12.37 12.96 -14.57
C VAL A 379 12.41 11.47 -14.84
N TYR A 380 12.92 10.71 -13.87
CA TYR A 380 13.10 9.27 -13.95
C TYR A 380 12.28 8.61 -12.85
N PHE A 381 11.74 7.43 -13.13
CA PHE A 381 11.08 6.61 -12.11
C PHE A 381 11.99 5.44 -11.71
N PHE A 382 12.13 5.22 -10.41
CA PHE A 382 12.82 4.06 -9.87
C PHE A 382 11.84 3.16 -9.11
N ASP A 383 11.58 1.98 -9.66
CA ASP A 383 10.68 1.01 -9.06
C ASP A 383 11.41 0.09 -8.09
N ALA A 384 11.26 0.36 -6.79
CA ALA A 384 11.83 -0.45 -5.72
C ALA A 384 10.93 -1.63 -5.32
N THR A 385 9.77 -1.82 -5.94
CA THR A 385 8.75 -2.79 -5.48
C THR A 385 9.31 -4.21 -5.41
N SER A 386 10.10 -4.64 -6.39
CA SER A 386 10.66 -5.99 -6.46
C SER A 386 11.71 -6.30 -5.37
N ILE A 387 12.31 -5.26 -4.78
CA ILE A 387 13.25 -5.38 -3.66
C ILE A 387 12.51 -5.78 -2.39
N PHE A 388 11.30 -5.24 -2.22
CA PHE A 388 10.55 -5.26 -0.96
C PHE A 388 9.31 -6.13 -1.00
N ALA A 389 8.86 -6.53 -2.18
CA ALA A 389 7.71 -7.38 -2.38
C ALA A 389 7.95 -8.34 -3.55
N GLU A 390 7.27 -9.46 -3.51
CA GLU A 390 7.25 -10.44 -4.58
C GLU A 390 5.83 -10.71 -5.05
N ARG A 391 5.68 -11.03 -6.33
CA ARG A 391 4.39 -11.32 -6.92
C ARG A 391 4.17 -12.82 -6.95
N GLU A 392 3.12 -13.29 -6.29
CA GLU A 392 2.64 -14.67 -6.33
C GLU A 392 1.28 -14.67 -7.06
N GLU A 393 1.28 -15.06 -8.34
CA GLU A 393 0.12 -15.02 -9.24
C GLU A 393 -0.55 -13.62 -9.31
N ARG A 394 -1.69 -13.45 -8.61
CA ARG A 394 -2.50 -12.24 -8.53
C ARG A 394 -2.24 -11.40 -7.28
N TYR A 395 -1.39 -11.87 -6.37
CA TYR A 395 -1.14 -11.22 -5.08
C TYR A 395 0.30 -10.75 -4.97
N TRP A 396 0.50 -9.73 -4.15
CA TRP A 396 1.83 -9.27 -3.74
C TRP A 396 2.07 -9.71 -2.30
N ASN A 397 3.26 -10.25 -2.04
CA ASN A 397 3.69 -10.65 -0.71
C ASN A 397 4.85 -9.75 -0.31
N LEU A 398 4.77 -9.15 0.89
CA LEU A 398 5.90 -8.39 1.42
C LEU A 398 7.03 -9.34 1.76
N ARG A 399 8.24 -8.98 1.32
CA ARG A 399 9.49 -9.56 1.79
C ARG A 399 9.77 -9.01 3.17
N THR A 400 9.21 -9.64 4.20
CA THR A 400 9.26 -9.14 5.59
C THR A 400 10.68 -9.08 6.17
N GLU A 401 11.62 -9.78 5.55
CA GLU A 401 13.06 -9.71 5.82
C GLU A 401 13.70 -8.42 5.25
N MET A 402 13.08 -7.80 4.24
CA MET A 402 13.55 -6.58 3.58
C MET A 402 12.80 -5.33 4.06
N ILE A 403 11.53 -5.43 4.44
CA ILE A 403 10.70 -4.28 4.84
C ILE A 403 9.66 -4.64 5.90
N SER A 404 9.38 -3.72 6.81
CA SER A 404 8.28 -3.86 7.77
C SER A 404 6.91 -3.68 7.10
N THR A 405 5.84 -4.11 7.78
CA THR A 405 4.46 -3.90 7.31
C THR A 405 4.08 -2.42 7.22
N ARG A 406 4.82 -1.54 7.89
CA ARG A 406 4.66 -0.08 7.90
C ARG A 406 5.59 0.64 6.92
N GLY A 407 6.36 -0.08 6.11
CA GLY A 407 7.18 0.49 5.04
C GLY A 407 8.53 1.04 5.48
N HIS A 408 9.10 0.54 6.58
CA HIS A 408 10.49 0.84 6.94
C HIS A 408 11.39 -0.32 6.50
N PRO A 409 12.39 -0.09 5.66
CA PRO A 409 13.34 -1.12 5.27
C PRO A 409 14.10 -1.67 6.48
N SER A 410 14.42 -2.96 6.47
CA SER A 410 15.40 -3.53 7.38
C SER A 410 16.82 -3.13 6.95
N PHE A 411 17.83 -3.49 7.74
CA PHE A 411 19.24 -3.35 7.32
C PHE A 411 19.52 -3.97 5.95
N GLU A 412 19.02 -5.19 5.71
CA GLU A 412 19.16 -5.89 4.44
C GLU A 412 18.35 -5.23 3.32
N GLY A 413 17.18 -4.67 3.66
CA GLY A 413 16.41 -3.83 2.77
C GLY A 413 17.18 -2.60 2.28
N TYR A 414 17.78 -1.83 3.20
CA TYR A 414 18.65 -0.70 2.88
C TYR A 414 19.83 -1.14 2.02
N ARG A 415 20.52 -2.22 2.40
CA ARG A 415 21.68 -2.74 1.65
C ARG A 415 21.35 -3.01 0.20
N LYS A 416 20.22 -3.68 -0.08
CA LYS A 416 19.79 -3.97 -1.46
C LYS A 416 19.27 -2.72 -2.19
N TRP A 417 18.55 -1.86 -1.48
CA TRP A 417 17.97 -0.66 -2.06
C TRP A 417 19.06 0.34 -2.47
N GLU A 418 20.01 0.63 -1.59
CA GLU A 418 21.15 1.52 -1.86
C GLU A 418 22.01 1.01 -3.03
N GLN A 419 22.26 -0.30 -3.11
CA GLN A 419 22.94 -0.90 -4.26
C GLN A 419 22.19 -0.67 -5.57
N ALA A 420 20.88 -0.91 -5.58
CA ALA A 420 20.06 -0.69 -6.77
C ALA A 420 19.97 0.80 -7.15
N VAL A 421 19.98 1.70 -6.16
CA VAL A 421 20.07 3.14 -6.36
C VAL A 421 21.37 3.53 -7.05
N ILE A 422 22.52 3.02 -6.59
CA ILE A 422 23.83 3.28 -7.20
C ILE A 422 23.82 2.91 -8.68
N GLU A 423 23.34 1.71 -9.03
CA GLU A 423 23.30 1.24 -10.42
C GLU A 423 22.40 2.11 -11.30
N LYS A 424 21.22 2.51 -10.80
CA LYS A 424 20.34 3.42 -11.53
C LYS A 424 20.95 4.81 -11.68
N ALA A 425 21.56 5.35 -10.63
CA ALA A 425 22.20 6.66 -10.64
C ALA A 425 23.35 6.71 -11.64
N LYS A 426 24.23 5.68 -11.66
CA LYS A 426 25.29 5.55 -12.67
C LYS A 426 24.75 5.56 -14.09
N THR A 427 23.69 4.80 -14.34
CA THR A 427 23.02 4.73 -15.65
C THR A 427 22.54 6.13 -16.10
N ILE A 428 21.91 6.89 -15.22
CA ILE A 428 21.43 8.26 -15.48
C ILE A 428 22.59 9.24 -15.70
N LEU A 429 23.66 9.12 -14.91
CA LEU A 429 24.84 10.00 -15.01
C LEU A 429 25.64 9.75 -16.29
N GLN A 430 25.67 8.51 -16.78
CA GLN A 430 26.35 8.12 -18.03
C GLN A 430 25.53 8.45 -19.30
N GLY A 431 24.33 9.03 -19.16
CA GLY A 431 23.46 9.37 -20.30
C GLY A 431 22.62 8.19 -20.82
N GLY A 432 22.58 7.07 -20.09
CA GLY A 432 21.73 5.92 -20.40
C GLY A 432 20.29 6.17 -19.98
N GLY A 433 19.50 6.83 -20.83
CA GLY A 433 18.04 6.80 -20.71
C GLY A 433 17.50 5.44 -21.14
N SER A 434 17.48 4.45 -20.25
CA SER A 434 16.72 3.21 -20.49
C SER A 434 15.26 3.41 -20.08
N THR A 435 14.44 3.46 -21.13
CA THR A 435 12.97 3.38 -21.24
C THR A 435 12.30 2.42 -20.28
#